data_AF-A0A650F4S2-F1
#
_entry.id   AF-A0A650F4S2-F1
#
_cell.length_a   1.000
_cell.length_b   1.000
_cell.length_c   1.000
_cell.angle_alpha   90.00
_cell.angle_beta   90.00
_cell.angle_gamma   90.00
#
_symmetry.space_group_name_H-M   'P 1'
#
loop_
_entity.id
_entity.type
_entity.pdbx_description
1 polymer ?
#
loop_
_entity_poly.entity_id
_entity_poly.type
_entity_poly.pdbx_seq_one_letter_code
_entity_poly.pdbx_strand_id
1 'polypeptide(L)'
;MNNLYEGTNINIIEELYYGNINPSQKCFDRDSNYARCASNVLDNSEKLNTYFENHSNMKDEQKWFSQLLEAQSDILCFCDKNRFIEGFQLGAKFMLDTFILPQQSVIRDID
;
A
#
# COMPACT_ATOMS: atom_id res chain seq x y z
N MET A 1 41.19 -11.32 -4.41
CA MET A 1 39.96 -11.87 -3.82
C MET A 1 39.44 -10.83 -2.84
N ASN A 2 38.47 -10.00 -3.25
CA ASN A 2 37.83 -9.01 -2.39
C ASN A 2 36.44 -9.53 -2.01
N ASN A 3 36.20 -9.66 -0.71
CA ASN A 3 34.97 -10.16 -0.12
C ASN A 3 33.80 -9.21 -0.43
N LEU A 4 32.87 -9.67 -1.26
CA LEU A 4 31.59 -9.00 -1.56
C LEU A 4 30.48 -9.38 -0.54
N TYR A 5 30.84 -9.73 0.70
CA TYR A 5 29.92 -10.29 1.70
C TYR A 5 30.03 -9.69 3.10
N GLU A 6 30.47 -8.44 3.26
CA GLU A 6 30.02 -7.65 4.43
C GLU A 6 28.59 -7.17 4.16
N GLY A 7 27.67 -8.14 4.15
CA GLY A 7 26.24 -7.91 4.05
C GLY A 7 25.77 -7.16 5.28
N THR A 8 25.34 -5.92 5.09
CA THR A 8 24.69 -5.08 6.09
C THR A 8 23.58 -5.87 6.76
N ASN A 9 23.80 -6.26 8.01
CA ASN A 9 22.81 -6.89 8.87
C ASN A 9 21.84 -5.79 9.32
N ILE A 10 20.97 -5.37 8.39
CA ILE A 10 20.02 -4.28 8.63
C ILE A 10 18.99 -4.79 9.63
N ASN A 11 19.05 -4.26 10.85
CA ASN A 11 18.04 -4.52 11.86
C ASN A 11 16.77 -3.74 11.50
N ILE A 12 15.79 -4.46 10.95
CA ILE A 12 14.54 -3.87 10.47
C ILE A 12 13.77 -3.09 11.55
N ILE A 13 13.92 -3.44 12.84
CA ILE A 13 13.26 -2.76 13.96
C ILE A 13 13.95 -1.43 14.26
N GLU A 14 15.28 -1.38 14.19
CA GLU A 14 16.04 -0.14 14.34
C GLU A 14 15.74 0.81 13.17
N GLU A 15 15.71 0.31 11.94
CA GLU A 15 15.36 1.10 10.76
C GLU A 15 13.93 1.64 10.82
N LEU A 16 12.98 0.88 11.37
CA LEU A 16 11.63 1.36 11.63
C LEU A 16 11.62 2.45 12.71
N TYR A 17 12.37 2.27 13.81
CA TYR A 17 12.47 3.24 14.90
C TYR A 17 13.06 4.58 14.42
N TYR A 18 14.11 4.54 13.59
CA TYR A 18 14.72 5.72 13.01
C TYR A 18 13.92 6.32 11.85
N GLY A 19 12.85 5.65 11.39
CA GLY A 19 11.99 6.12 10.30
C GLY A 19 12.58 5.92 8.90
N ASN A 20 13.66 5.15 8.77
CA ASN A 20 14.23 4.77 7.47
C ASN A 20 13.28 3.81 6.72
N ILE A 21 12.49 3.04 7.46
CA ILE A 21 11.37 2.26 6.93
C ILE A 21 10.08 2.94 7.34
N ASN A 22 9.31 3.38 6.36
CA ASN A 22 7.96 3.87 6.57
C ASN A 22 6.95 2.83 6.06
N PRO A 23 6.25 2.09 6.94
CA PRO A 23 5.33 1.03 6.54
C PRO A 23 4.12 1.54 5.74
N SER A 24 3.80 2.84 5.88
CA SER A 24 2.73 3.48 5.12
C SER A 24 3.17 3.93 3.72
N GLN A 25 4.47 4.02 3.48
CA GLN A 25 5.01 4.54 2.24
C GLN A 25 5.09 3.42 1.20
N LYS A 26 4.23 3.50 0.19
CA LYS A 26 4.33 2.62 -0.97
C LYS A 26 5.47 3.09 -1.86
N CYS A 27 6.34 2.18 -2.30
CA CYS A 27 7.28 2.49 -3.37
C CYS A 27 6.48 2.84 -4.63
N PHE A 28 6.69 4.05 -5.16
CA PHE A 28 6.06 4.50 -6.39
C PHE A 28 6.98 4.22 -7.57
N ASP A 29 6.78 3.06 -8.19
CA ASP A 29 7.39 2.77 -9.49
C ASP A 29 6.58 3.48 -10.58
N ARG A 30 7.23 4.42 -11.29
CA ARG A 30 6.62 5.25 -12.33
C ARG A 30 6.21 4.44 -13.56
N ASP A 31 6.85 3.29 -13.79
CA ASP A 31 6.57 2.41 -14.92
C ASP A 31 5.54 1.33 -14.55
N SER A 32 5.06 1.34 -13.30
CA SER A 32 4.07 0.37 -12.83
C SER A 32 2.70 0.57 -13.44
N ASN A 33 1.92 -0.52 -13.49
CA ASN A 33 0.50 -0.44 -13.83
C ASN A 33 -0.27 0.51 -12.92
N TYR A 34 0.12 0.62 -11.64
CA TYR A 34 -0.48 1.55 -10.70
C TYR A 34 -0.25 3.00 -11.13
N ALA A 35 1.01 3.37 -11.45
CA ALA A 35 1.35 4.70 -11.92
C ALA A 35 0.58 5.07 -13.19
N ARG A 36 0.48 4.16 -14.16
CA ARG A 36 -0.32 4.39 -15.38
C ARG A 36 -1.81 4.63 -15.08
N CYS A 37 -2.40 3.83 -14.19
CA CYS A 37 -3.79 4.03 -13.78
C CYS A 37 -3.98 5.36 -13.03
N ALA A 38 -3.06 5.72 -12.14
CA ALA A 38 -3.10 6.99 -11.41
C ALA A 38 -2.98 8.19 -12.36
N SER A 39 -2.06 8.14 -13.33
CA SER A 39 -1.94 9.16 -14.39
C SER A 39 -3.24 9.31 -15.18
N ASN A 40 -3.87 8.20 -15.60
CA ASN A 40 -5.16 8.28 -16.30
C ASN A 40 -6.26 8.95 -15.47
N VAL A 41 -6.30 8.72 -14.16
CA VAL A 41 -7.27 9.38 -13.27
C VAL A 41 -6.98 10.87 -13.20
N LEU A 42 -5.73 11.26 -13.02
CA LEU A 42 -5.31 12.66 -12.96
C LEU A 42 -5.61 13.40 -14.26
N ASP A 43 -5.22 12.84 -15.41
CA ASP A 43 -5.42 13.45 -16.73
C ASP A 43 -6.91 13.67 -17.03
N ASN A 44 -7.77 12.71 -16.67
CA ASN A 44 -9.21 12.85 -16.86
C ASN A 44 -9.85 13.82 -15.87
N SER A 45 -9.37 13.85 -14.62
CA SER A 45 -9.81 14.82 -13.61
C SER A 45 -9.48 16.25 -14.05
N GLU A 46 -8.27 16.48 -14.57
CA GLU A 46 -7.85 17.78 -15.09
C GLU A 46 -8.70 18.23 -16.28
N LYS A 47 -8.95 17.35 -17.26
CA LYS A 47 -9.85 17.64 -18.39
C LYS A 47 -11.25 18.05 -17.93
N LEU A 48 -11.80 17.36 -16.93
CA LEU A 48 -13.11 17.69 -16.37
C LEU A 48 -13.08 19.01 -15.62
N ASN A 49 -12.03 19.30 -14.85
CA ASN A 49 -11.87 20.58 -14.17
C ASN A 49 -11.82 21.74 -15.17
N THR A 50 -10.99 21.63 -16.22
CA THR A 50 -10.95 22.63 -17.29
C THR A 50 -12.29 22.78 -18.01
N TYR A 51 -13.03 21.68 -18.20
CA TYR A 51 -14.37 21.75 -18.77
C TYR A 51 -15.33 22.55 -17.88
N PHE A 52 -15.33 22.32 -16.56
CA PHE A 52 -16.16 23.07 -15.62
C PHE A 52 -15.78 24.55 -15.54
N GLU A 53 -14.48 24.88 -15.53
CA GLU A 53 -14.01 26.27 -15.51
C GLU A 53 -14.48 27.07 -16.73
N ASN A 54 -14.53 26.42 -17.90
CA ASN A 54 -15.02 27.04 -19.13
C ASN A 54 -16.55 27.14 -19.19
N HIS A 55 -17.29 26.46 -18.31
CA HIS A 55 -18.76 26.43 -18.26
C HIS A 55 -19.28 26.87 -16.89
N SER A 56 -19.31 28.20 -16.69
CA SER A 56 -19.61 28.85 -15.40
C SER A 56 -21.00 28.60 -14.80
N ASN A 57 -21.89 27.95 -15.55
CA ASN A 57 -23.23 27.53 -15.10
C ASN A 57 -23.26 26.14 -14.42
N MET A 58 -22.13 25.42 -14.32
CA MET A 58 -22.07 24.03 -13.83
C MET A 58 -21.43 23.90 -12.43
N LYS A 59 -21.69 24.86 -11.54
CA LYS A 59 -21.05 24.91 -10.22
C LYS A 59 -21.45 23.75 -9.32
N ASP A 60 -22.68 23.27 -9.42
CA ASP A 60 -23.18 22.16 -8.61
C ASP A 60 -22.56 20.84 -9.05
N GLU A 61 -22.42 20.60 -10.36
CA GLU A 61 -21.75 19.45 -10.93
C GLU A 61 -20.26 19.42 -10.56
N GLN A 62 -19.58 20.56 -10.65
CA GLN A 62 -18.18 20.68 -10.21
C GLN A 62 -18.05 20.33 -8.73
N LYS A 63 -18.98 20.80 -7.89
CA LYS A 63 -19.00 20.48 -6.46
C LYS A 63 -19.20 18.99 -6.22
N TRP A 64 -20.19 18.36 -6.86
CA TRP A 64 -20.44 16.92 -6.71
C TRP A 64 -19.27 16.07 -7.20
N PHE A 65 -18.63 16.48 -8.30
CA PHE A 65 -17.45 15.79 -8.81
C PHE A 65 -16.28 15.86 -7.83
N SER A 66 -16.00 17.03 -7.25
CA SER A 66 -14.98 17.16 -6.20
C SER A 66 -15.30 16.31 -4.97
N GLN A 67 -16.55 16.30 -4.51
CA GLN A 67 -16.99 15.45 -3.39
C GLN A 67 -16.85 13.96 -3.70
N LEU A 68 -17.09 13.55 -4.95
CA LEU A 68 -16.89 12.17 -5.39
C LEU A 68 -15.41 11.78 -5.36
N LEU A 69 -14.51 12.64 -5.85
CA LEU A 69 -13.07 12.37 -5.83
C LEU A 69 -12.53 12.28 -4.40
N GLU A 70 -12.98 13.17 -3.52
CA GLU A 70 -12.64 13.13 -2.09
C GLU A 70 -13.11 11.82 -1.45
N ALA A 71 -14.38 11.45 -1.65
CA ALA A 71 -14.92 10.19 -1.14
C ALA A 71 -14.17 8.95 -1.68
N GLN A 72 -13.76 8.96 -2.96
CA GLN A 72 -12.94 7.87 -3.52
C GLN A 72 -11.55 7.81 -2.87
N SER A 73 -10.92 8.96 -2.64
CA SER A 73 -9.63 9.04 -1.94
C SER A 73 -9.73 8.49 -0.52
N ASP A 74 -10.80 8.83 0.21
CA ASP A 74 -11.05 8.31 1.56
C ASP A 74 -11.23 6.80 1.58
N ILE A 75 -11.98 6.24 0.63
CA ILE A 75 -12.14 4.78 0.48
C ILE A 75 -10.77 4.13 0.24
N LEU A 76 -9.96 4.69 -0.67
CA LEU A 76 -8.63 4.15 -0.97
C LEU A 76 -7.72 4.17 0.27
N CYS A 77 -7.70 5.28 1.01
CA CYS A 77 -6.94 5.41 2.25
C CYS A 77 -7.39 4.40 3.31
N PHE A 78 -8.71 4.25 3.50
CA PHE A 78 -9.27 3.26 4.42
C PHE A 78 -8.91 1.82 4.04
N CYS A 79 -9.05 1.47 2.76
CA CYS A 79 -8.70 0.15 2.24
C CYS A 79 -7.22 -0.15 2.38
N ASP A 80 -6.34 0.81 2.08
CA ASP A 80 -4.90 0.64 2.18
C ASP A 80 -4.44 0.38 3.61
N LYS A 81 -4.97 1.14 4.57
CA LYS A 81 -4.72 0.93 5.99
C LYS A 81 -5.18 -0.47 6.43
N ASN A 82 -6.39 -0.88 6.07
CA ASN A 82 -6.92 -2.18 6.50
C ASN A 82 -6.15 -3.33 5.87
N ARG A 83 -5.80 -3.26 4.58
CA ARG A 83 -4.97 -4.28 3.91
C ARG A 83 -3.60 -4.42 4.58
N PHE A 84 -3.00 -3.31 4.99
CA PHE A 84 -1.74 -3.35 5.74
C PHE A 84 -1.91 -4.08 7.08
N ILE A 85 -2.93 -3.73 7.87
CA ILE A 85 -3.21 -4.37 9.17
C ILE A 85 -3.48 -5.87 8.99
N GLU A 86 -4.35 -6.24 8.05
CA GLU A 86 -4.70 -7.63 7.75
C GLU A 86 -3.47 -8.43 7.32
N GLY A 87 -2.64 -7.88 6.43
CA GLY A 87 -1.40 -8.51 5.97
C GLY A 87 -0.39 -8.70 7.11
N PHE A 88 -0.24 -7.69 7.98
CA PHE A 88 0.65 -7.77 9.13
C PHE A 88 0.20 -8.85 10.13
N GLN A 89 -1.10 -8.86 10.46
CA GLN A 89 -1.68 -9.88 11.34
C GLN A 89 -1.56 -11.28 10.75
N LEU A 90 -1.73 -11.43 9.44
CA LEU A 90 -1.54 -12.70 8.74
C LEU A 90 -0.09 -13.18 8.84
N GLY A 91 0.88 -12.29 8.61
CA GLY A 91 2.31 -12.61 8.77
C GLY A 91 2.63 -13.07 10.20
N ALA A 92 2.12 -12.38 11.22
CA ALA A 92 2.30 -12.79 12.61
C ALA A 92 1.70 -14.19 12.90
N LYS A 93 0.53 -14.51 12.34
CA LYS A 93 -0.08 -15.84 12.46
C LYS A 93 0.78 -16.94 11.83
N PHE A 94 1.37 -16.69 10.66
CA PHE A 94 2.30 -17.65 10.04
C PHE A 94 3.54 -17.88 10.90
N MET A 95 4.12 -16.83 11.50
CA MET A 95 5.28 -16.96 12.38
C MET A 95 4.95 -17.78 13.64
N LEU A 96 3.80 -17.53 14.26
CA LEU A 96 3.32 -18.30 15.40
C LEU A 96 3.18 -19.78 15.06
N ASP A 97 2.53 -20.10 13.95
CA ASP A 97 2.33 -21.47 13.48
C ASP A 97 3.64 -22.19 13.14
N THR A 98 4.59 -21.47 12.55
CA THR A 98 5.87 -22.06 12.10
C THR A 98 6.86 -22.28 13.24
N PHE A 99 6.99 -21.32 14.17
CA PHE A 99 8.11 -21.27 15.12
C PHE A 99 7.72 -21.42 16.59
N ILE A 100 6.45 -21.20 16.94
CA ILE A 100 6.01 -21.12 18.34
C ILE A 100 5.07 -22.28 18.68
N LEU A 101 4.14 -22.61 17.78
CA LEU A 101 3.19 -23.69 18.02
C LEU A 101 3.87 -25.05 17.79
N PRO A 102 3.67 -26.02 18.70
CA PRO A 102 4.19 -27.37 18.49
C PRO A 102 3.55 -27.97 17.25
N GLN A 103 4.39 -28.49 16.35
CA GLN A 103 3.92 -29.15 15.14
C GLN A 103 3.02 -30.32 15.53
N GLN A 104 1.71 -30.19 15.27
CA GLN A 104 0.79 -31.30 15.43
C GLN A 104 1.00 -32.24 14.25
N SER A 105 1.96 -33.16 14.36
CA SER A 105 2.09 -34.21 13.35
C SER A 105 0.84 -35.09 13.43
N VAL A 106 0.14 -35.20 12.30
CA VAL A 106 -0.96 -36.17 12.13
C VAL A 106 -0.38 -37.58 11.96
N ILE A 107 0.87 -37.68 11.50
CA ILE A 107 1.62 -38.92 11.40
C ILE A 107 2.50 -39.03 12.66
N ARG A 108 2.08 -39.87 13.61
CA ARG A 108 2.86 -40.23 14.80
C ARG A 108 3.68 -41.51 14.61
N ASP A 109 3.56 -42.17 13.45
CA ASP A 109 4.01 -43.55 13.21
C ASP A 109 5.12 -43.67 12.15
N ILE A 110 6.06 -42.73 12.10
CA ILE A 110 7.31 -42.96 11.35
C ILE A 110 8.43 -43.04 12.38
N ASP A 111 8.79 -44.30 12.69
CA ASP A 111 9.99 -44.69 13.43
C ASP A 111 11.28 -44.32 12.68
#